data_AF-W0DDZ4-F1
#
_entry.id   AF-W0DDZ4-F1
#
_cell.length_a   1.000
_cell.length_b   1.000
_cell.length_c   1.000
_cell.angle_alpha   90.00
_cell.angle_beta   90.00
_cell.angle_gamma   90.00
#
_symmetry.space_group_name_H-M   'P 1'
#
loop_
_entity.id
_entity.type
_entity.pdbx_description
1 polymer ?
#
loop_
_entity_poly.entity_id
_entity_poly.type
_entity_poly.pdbx_seq_one_letter_code
_entity_poly.pdbx_strand_id
1 'polypeptide(L)'
;MELKLKKLYHKDKASIEELLNSRAGRNLLPYEIVFNDQVDWEKLKDSFPELSEYYHKACVIYSNYRYLIRRNKPLPTVKEKMKQEDVGKFFEALRALE
;
A
#
# COMPACT_ATOMS: atom_id res chain seq x y z
N MET A 1 -4.26 -10.09 -13.37
CA MET A 1 -4.51 -10.94 -12.17
C MET A 1 -5.38 -10.13 -11.20
N GLU A 2 -6.45 -10.71 -10.63
CA GLU A 2 -7.28 -10.01 -9.64
C GLU A 2 -6.72 -10.14 -8.22
N LEU A 3 -6.59 -9.01 -7.53
CA LEU A 3 -6.21 -8.95 -6.14
C LEU A 3 -7.44 -8.81 -5.26
N LYS A 4 -7.45 -9.50 -4.12
CA LYS A 4 -8.36 -9.18 -3.03
C LYS A 4 -7.85 -7.92 -2.32
N LEU A 5 -8.68 -6.88 -2.30
CA LEU A 5 -8.33 -5.59 -1.71
C LEU A 5 -8.81 -5.50 -0.26
N LYS A 6 -8.20 -4.60 0.50
CA LYS A 6 -8.78 -4.07 1.72
C LYS A 6 -9.86 -3.04 1.37
N LYS A 7 -10.70 -2.68 2.35
CA LYS A 7 -11.88 -1.80 2.18
C LYS A 7 -11.57 -0.40 1.62
N LEU A 8 -10.30 -0.06 1.41
CA LEU A 8 -9.85 1.24 0.91
C LEU A 8 -10.42 1.61 -0.46
N TYR A 9 -10.74 0.62 -1.31
CA TYR A 9 -11.12 0.86 -2.71
C TYR A 9 -12.62 0.83 -3.01
N HIS A 10 -13.48 0.72 -1.99
CA HIS A 10 -14.94 0.46 -2.16
C HIS A 10 -15.26 -0.73 -3.09
N LYS A 11 -14.26 -1.55 -3.39
CA LYS A 11 -14.30 -2.76 -4.22
C LYS A 11 -13.57 -3.85 -3.45
N ASP A 12 -14.11 -5.06 -3.47
CA ASP A 12 -13.49 -6.21 -2.82
C ASP A 12 -12.33 -6.80 -3.64
N LYS A 13 -12.32 -6.51 -4.94
CA LYS A 13 -11.29 -6.97 -5.88
C LYS A 13 -10.99 -5.91 -6.95
N ALA A 14 -9.75 -5.87 -7.42
CA ALA A 14 -9.36 -5.18 -8.65
C ALA A 14 -8.11 -5.83 -9.23
N SER A 15 -7.88 -5.65 -10.53
CA SER A 15 -6.60 -6.03 -11.13
C SER A 15 -5.51 -5.00 -10.85
N ILE A 16 -4.23 -5.40 -10.92
CA ILE A 16 -3.10 -4.47 -10.84
C ILE A 16 -3.21 -3.40 -11.95
N GLU A 17 -3.61 -3.82 -13.15
CA GLU A 17 -3.77 -2.93 -14.29
C GLU A 17 -4.87 -1.88 -14.03
N GLU A 18 -5.99 -2.25 -13.41
CA GLU A 18 -7.04 -1.30 -13.01
C GLU A 18 -6.55 -0.30 -11.95
N LEU A 19 -5.78 -0.78 -10.97
CA LEU A 19 -5.23 0.06 -9.91
C LEU A 19 -4.21 1.06 -10.47
N LEU A 20 -3.37 0.63 -11.40
CA LEU A 20 -2.38 1.50 -12.03
C LEU A 20 -3.02 2.51 -12.99
N ASN A 21 -4.11 2.16 -13.67
CA ASN A 21 -4.76 3.05 -14.64
C ASN A 21 -5.70 4.07 -14.00
N SER A 22 -6.23 3.82 -12.78
CA SER A 22 -7.12 4.75 -12.10
C SER A 22 -6.41 5.71 -11.13
N ARG A 23 -6.88 6.96 -11.07
CA ARG A 23 -6.35 7.97 -10.13
C ARG A 23 -6.53 7.53 -8.67
N ALA A 24 -7.71 7.03 -8.32
CA ALA A 24 -7.99 6.50 -6.99
C ALA A 24 -7.10 5.29 -6.68
N GLY A 25 -6.97 4.37 -7.64
CA GLY A 25 -5.99 3.28 -7.69
C GLY A 25 -4.61 3.70 -7.21
N ARG A 26 -3.93 4.53 -8.02
CA ARG A 26 -2.58 5.02 -7.73
C ARG A 26 -2.45 5.72 -6.37
N ASN A 27 -3.44 6.52 -5.99
CA ASN A 27 -3.40 7.26 -4.73
C ASN A 27 -3.46 6.36 -3.49
N LEU A 28 -4.26 5.30 -3.56
CA LEU A 28 -4.50 4.41 -2.43
C LEU A 28 -3.52 3.23 -2.37
N LEU A 29 -2.80 2.96 -3.46
CA LEU A 29 -2.02 1.73 -3.64
C LEU A 29 -0.90 1.57 -2.60
N PRO A 30 -0.16 2.62 -2.20
CA PRO A 30 0.81 2.48 -1.12
C PRO A 30 0.17 2.02 0.20
N TYR A 31 -1.03 2.49 0.52
CA TYR A 31 -1.73 2.10 1.74
C TYR A 31 -2.29 0.69 1.65
N GLU A 32 -2.78 0.30 0.47
CA GLU A 32 -3.16 -1.08 0.20
C GLU A 32 -1.98 -2.03 0.42
N ILE A 33 -0.80 -1.69 -0.11
CA ILE A 33 0.43 -2.46 0.12
C ILE A 33 0.78 -2.49 1.61
N VAL A 34 0.62 -1.37 2.34
CA VAL A 34 0.89 -1.26 3.79
C VAL A 34 -0.06 -2.07 4.66
N PHE A 35 -1.35 -2.18 4.31
CA PHE A 35 -2.36 -2.80 5.16
C PHE A 35 -2.78 -4.20 4.70
N ASN A 36 -2.45 -4.59 3.48
CA ASN A 36 -2.75 -5.91 2.92
C ASN A 36 -1.51 -6.78 2.90
N ASP A 37 -1.38 -7.70 3.87
CA ASP A 37 -0.30 -8.69 3.95
C ASP A 37 -0.67 -10.04 3.33
N GLN A 38 -1.89 -10.17 2.77
CA GLN A 38 -2.35 -11.38 2.09
C GLN A 38 -1.84 -11.47 0.65
N VAL A 39 -1.38 -10.35 0.10
CA VAL A 39 -0.82 -10.25 -1.26
C VAL A 39 0.71 -10.19 -1.18
N ASP A 40 1.38 -10.98 -2.02
CA ASP A 40 2.84 -10.98 -2.11
C ASP A 40 3.34 -9.83 -2.99
N TRP A 41 3.26 -8.61 -2.44
CA TRP A 41 3.60 -7.37 -3.13
C TRP A 41 5.04 -7.30 -3.63
N GLU A 42 5.96 -7.94 -2.92
CA GLU A 42 7.37 -8.02 -3.31
C GLU A 42 7.53 -8.74 -4.65
N LYS A 43 6.90 -9.91 -4.78
CA LYS A 43 6.85 -10.67 -6.03
C LYS A 43 6.13 -9.92 -7.15
N LEU A 44 5.06 -9.20 -6.82
CA LEU A 44 4.32 -8.40 -7.80
C LEU A 44 5.12 -7.23 -8.32
N LYS A 45 5.89 -6.55 -7.46
CA LYS A 45 6.81 -5.50 -7.88
C LYS A 45 7.80 -6.01 -8.94
N ASP A 46 8.28 -7.24 -8.80
CA ASP A 46 9.21 -7.82 -9.78
C ASP A 46 8.53 -8.15 -11.11
N SER A 47 7.22 -8.41 -11.10
CA SER A 47 6.45 -8.70 -12.32
C SER A 47 5.87 -7.45 -12.99
N PHE A 48 5.64 -6.38 -12.22
CA PHE A 48 5.05 -5.10 -12.64
C PHE A 48 5.93 -3.96 -12.16
N PRO A 49 6.94 -3.53 -12.95
CA PRO A 49 7.91 -2.51 -12.55
C PRO A 49 7.28 -1.19 -12.10
N GLU A 50 6.11 -0.83 -12.62
CA GLU A 50 5.33 0.35 -12.25
C GLU A 50 4.93 0.35 -10.77
N LEU A 51 4.86 -0.83 -10.13
CA LEU A 51 4.59 -0.95 -8.69
C LEU A 51 5.79 -0.53 -7.83
N SER A 52 6.99 -0.42 -8.39
CA SER A 52 8.22 -0.17 -7.62
C SER A 52 8.14 1.11 -6.79
N GLU A 53 7.63 2.20 -7.36
CA GLU A 53 7.48 3.47 -6.64
C GLU A 53 6.45 3.35 -5.50
N TYR A 54 5.32 2.68 -5.73
CA TYR A 54 4.26 2.51 -4.73
C TYR A 54 4.71 1.58 -3.61
N TYR A 55 5.44 0.51 -3.95
CA TYR A 55 6.05 -0.41 -3.00
C TYR A 55 7.08 0.30 -2.13
N HIS A 56 7.94 1.13 -2.74
CA HIS A 56 8.90 1.94 -1.98
C HIS A 56 8.18 2.88 -1.00
N LYS A 57 7.17 3.63 -1.46
CA LYS A 57 6.35 4.49 -0.58
C LYS A 57 5.73 3.70 0.57
N ALA A 58 5.22 2.49 0.31
CA ALA A 58 4.71 1.60 1.33
C ALA A 58 5.77 1.21 2.37
N CYS A 59 6.99 0.90 1.94
CA CYS A 59 8.13 0.64 2.84
C CYS A 59 8.49 1.87 3.69
N VAL A 60 8.43 3.09 3.12
CA VAL A 60 8.64 4.34 3.88
C VAL A 60 7.57 4.49 4.96
N ILE A 61 6.28 4.36 4.60
CA ILE A 61 5.15 4.44 5.56
C ILE A 61 5.35 3.41 6.67
N TYR A 62 5.61 2.15 6.30
CA TYR A 62 5.82 1.07 7.24
C TYR A 62 6.99 1.33 8.18
N SER A 63 8.11 1.86 7.67
CA SER A 63 9.29 2.15 8.49
C SER A 63 9.03 3.25 9.53
N ASN A 64 8.18 4.23 9.22
CA ASN A 64 7.87 5.35 10.12
C ASN A 64 6.76 5.00 11.13
N TYR A 65 5.79 4.17 10.75
CA TYR A 65 4.58 3.90 11.53
C TYR A 65 4.33 2.41 11.80
N ARG A 66 5.38 1.58 11.79
CA ARG A 66 5.31 0.12 11.98
C ARG A 66 4.44 -0.29 13.19
N TYR A 67 4.53 0.46 14.28
CA TYR A 67 3.81 0.18 15.53
C TYR A 67 2.28 0.31 15.41
N LEU A 68 1.77 0.99 14.37
CA LEU A 68 0.34 1.12 14.07
C LEU A 68 -0.15 0.10 13.03
N ILE A 69 0.75 -0.65 12.41
CA ILE A 69 0.45 -1.48 11.24
C ILE A 69 0.45 -2.95 11.66
N ARG A 70 -0.70 -3.61 11.52
CA ARG A 70 -0.86 -5.05 11.78
C ARG A 70 -0.59 -5.85 10.50
N ARG A 71 0.52 -6.57 10.47
CA ARG A 71 0.90 -7.50 9.38
C ARG A 71 1.64 -8.71 9.95
N ASN A 72 1.43 -9.86 9.33
CA ASN A 72 2.18 -11.09 9.59
C ASN A 72 3.53 -11.08 8.87
N LYS A 73 3.55 -10.65 7.59
CA LYS A 73 4.77 -10.47 6.80
C LYS A 73 5.22 -8.99 6.84
N PRO A 74 6.35 -8.66 7.48
CA PRO A 74 6.84 -7.29 7.55
C PRO A 74 7.29 -6.81 6.16
N LEU A 75 7.10 -5.51 5.88
CA LEU A 75 7.73 -4.88 4.73
C LEU A 75 9.21 -4.53 5.05
N PRO A 76 10.08 -4.43 4.04
CA PRO A 76 11.45 -3.96 4.23
C PRO A 76 11.50 -2.59 4.93
N THR A 77 12.44 -2.44 5.86
CA THR A 77 12.66 -1.15 6.54
C THR A 77 13.63 -0.29 5.76
N VAL A 78 13.31 0.99 5.60
CA VAL A 78 14.12 2.00 4.91
C VAL A 78 14.38 3.20 5.83
N LYS A 79 15.54 3.83 5.66
CA LYS A 79 15.94 5.03 6.42
C LYS A 79 15.48 6.31 5.72
N GLU A 80 14.19 6.43 5.48
CA GLU A 80 13.57 7.59 4.85
C GLU A 80 12.41 8.10 5.71
N LYS A 81 12.29 9.43 5.85
CA LYS A 81 11.19 10.04 6.59
C LYS A 81 10.00 10.23 5.68
N MET A 82 8.82 9.90 6.19
CA MET A 82 7.56 10.17 5.50
C MET A 82 7.33 11.68 5.39
N LYS A 83 6.87 12.14 4.22
CA LYS A 83 6.53 13.55 4.02
C LYS A 83 5.29 13.92 4.83
N GLN A 84 5.27 15.14 5.37
CA GLN A 84 4.16 15.62 6.21
C GLN A 84 2.80 15.58 5.50
N GLU A 85 2.78 15.87 4.19
CA GLU A 85 1.58 15.81 3.34
C GLU A 85 0.96 14.40 3.23
N ASP A 86 1.77 13.36 3.37
CA ASP A 86 1.30 11.98 3.29
C ASP A 86 0.84 11.47 4.66
N VAL A 87 1.29 12.06 5.77
CA VAL A 87 0.92 11.64 7.13
C VAL A 87 -0.59 11.72 7.33
N GLY A 88 -1.23 12.80 6.87
CA GLY A 88 -2.69 12.96 6.97
C GLY A 88 -3.43 11.84 6.25
N LYS A 89 -3.02 11.53 5.01
CA LYS A 89 -3.61 10.44 4.21
C LYS A 89 -3.40 9.07 4.84
N PHE A 90 -2.26 8.83 5.49
CA PHE A 90 -2.04 7.58 6.22
C PHE A 90 -3.07 7.40 7.34
N PHE A 91 -3.31 8.42 8.16
CA PHE A 91 -4.30 8.33 9.24
C PHE A 91 -5.74 8.28 8.73
N GLU A 92 -6.04 8.86 7.56
CA GLU A 92 -7.32 8.65 6.88
C GLU A 92 -7.49 7.19 6.44
N ALA A 93 -6.48 6.62 5.78
CA ALA A 93 -6.51 5.22 5.35
C ALA A 93 -6.59 4.25 6.54
N LEU A 94 -5.88 4.52 7.63
CA LEU A 94 -5.94 3.72 8.85
C LEU A 94 -7.36 3.71 9.45
N ARG A 95 -7.99 4.88 9.59
CA ARG A 95 -9.37 5.00 10.10
C ARG A 95 -10.40 4.33 9.21
N ALA A 96 -10.19 4.31 7.89
CA ALA A 96 -11.10 3.65 6.96
C ALA A 96 -11.09 2.11 7.06
N LEU A 97 -10.13 1.54 7.80
CA LEU A 97 -9.98 0.10 8.00
C LEU A 97 -10.48 -0.39 9.36
N GLU A 98 -10.82 0.52 10.27
CA GLU A 98 -11.49 0.23 11.56
C GLU A 98 -12.99 -0.04 11.34
#